data_AF-A0A356FCJ4-F1
#
_entry.id   AF-A0A356FCJ4-F1
#
_cell.length_a   1.000
_cell.length_b   1.000
_cell.length_c   1.000
_cell.angle_alpha   90.00
_cell.angle_beta   90.00
_cell.angle_gamma   90.00
#
_symmetry.space_group_name_H-M   'P 1'
#
loop_
_entity.id
_entity.type
_entity.pdbx_description
1 polymer ?
#
loop_
_entity_poly.entity_id
_entity_poly.type
_entity_poly.pdbx_seq_one_letter_code
_entity_poly.pdbx_strand_id
1 'polypeptide(L)'
;MSDKGRRATVRNAWKILIGRELPAAADLDFENGKLSLPAKGEVIPVVTIEPEGKATSTVIWLHGKGKDGLFDAAGKPVEGVKKILSQGSRVITADLFLQGEFMPGGKTLTQTPTVRNRREYAGYTHGYNHSVFARRTHDILSLIALAGKQSKLPVHFVATAGAAPPAAAALAIAGSAVSKAVLEIADFTFAGIKNYRHPDFIPGAVKYGDLKGLLELCPKGSFRSVKALSDKYLEWLR
;
A
#
# COMPACT_ATOMS: atom_id res chain seq x y z
N MET A 1 2.92 -23.32 -21.15
CA MET A 1 3.69 -22.14 -20.65
C MET A 1 4.43 -22.55 -19.38
N SER A 2 5.73 -22.30 -19.26
CA SER A 2 6.46 -22.60 -18.02
C SER A 2 5.94 -21.74 -16.85
N ASP A 3 6.12 -22.19 -15.59
CA ASP A 3 5.69 -21.40 -14.42
C ASP A 3 6.37 -20.01 -14.41
N LYS A 4 7.63 -19.91 -14.84
CA LYS A 4 8.34 -18.65 -15.04
C LYS A 4 7.65 -17.76 -16.07
N GLY A 5 7.25 -18.30 -17.22
CA GLY A 5 6.52 -17.56 -18.26
C GLY A 5 5.14 -17.09 -17.81
N ARG A 6 4.43 -17.92 -17.03
CA ARG A 6 3.13 -17.55 -16.44
C ARG A 6 3.28 -16.39 -15.45
N ARG A 7 4.24 -16.49 -14.52
CA ARG A 7 4.51 -15.45 -13.53
C ARG A 7 4.91 -14.12 -14.18
N ALA A 8 5.71 -14.16 -15.25
CA ALA A 8 6.07 -12.96 -16.00
C ALA A 8 4.85 -12.30 -16.65
N THR A 9 3.99 -13.11 -17.29
CA THR A 9 2.73 -12.63 -17.90
C THR A 9 1.80 -11.98 -16.87
N VAL A 10 1.59 -12.65 -15.74
CA VAL A 10 0.73 -12.15 -14.65
C VAL A 10 1.32 -10.87 -14.04
N ARG A 11 2.65 -10.80 -13.84
CA ARG A 11 3.33 -9.59 -13.37
C ARG A 11 3.13 -8.41 -14.31
N ASN A 12 3.31 -8.61 -15.61
CA ASN A 12 3.12 -7.56 -16.61
C ASN A 12 1.65 -7.11 -16.66
N ALA A 13 0.70 -8.04 -16.55
CA ALA A 13 -0.71 -7.69 -16.46
C ALA A 13 -1.00 -6.80 -15.24
N TRP A 14 -0.51 -7.17 -14.06
CA TRP A 14 -0.68 -6.34 -12.86
C TRP A 14 0.00 -4.96 -12.99
N LYS A 15 1.19 -4.88 -13.58
CA LYS A 15 1.83 -3.59 -13.90
C LYS A 15 0.95 -2.72 -14.79
N ILE A 16 0.29 -3.30 -15.80
CA ILE A 16 -0.64 -2.59 -16.69
C ILE A 16 -1.90 -2.14 -15.93
N LEU A 17 -2.50 -3.03 -15.13
CA LEU A 17 -3.70 -2.72 -14.34
C LEU A 17 -3.45 -1.58 -13.35
N ILE A 18 -2.29 -1.60 -12.68
CA ILE A 18 -1.89 -0.53 -11.77
C ILE A 18 -1.53 0.73 -12.57
N GLY A 19 -0.71 0.62 -13.62
CA GLY A 19 -0.27 1.75 -14.43
C GLY A 19 0.87 2.57 -13.82
N ARG A 20 1.59 1.98 -12.85
CA ARG A 20 2.83 2.51 -12.28
C ARG A 20 3.84 1.41 -12.04
N GLU A 21 5.10 1.80 -12.09
CA GLU A 21 6.22 1.05 -11.53
C GLU A 21 6.78 1.82 -10.32
N LEU A 22 7.80 1.26 -9.67
CA LEU A 22 8.51 1.97 -8.61
C LEU A 22 9.16 3.24 -9.20
N PRO A 23 8.82 4.46 -8.73
CA PRO A 23 9.39 5.68 -9.28
C PRO A 23 10.86 5.82 -8.88
N ALA A 24 11.63 6.59 -9.64
CA ALA A 24 12.99 6.93 -9.24
C ALA A 24 12.94 7.88 -8.03
N ALA A 25 13.83 7.67 -7.06
CA ALA A 25 13.92 8.52 -5.88
C ALA A 25 14.18 10.01 -6.21
N ALA A 26 14.85 10.29 -7.32
CA ALA A 26 15.10 11.64 -7.80
C ALA A 26 13.83 12.37 -8.27
N ASP A 27 12.78 11.64 -8.65
CA ASP A 27 11.52 12.20 -9.14
C ASP A 27 10.55 12.57 -7.99
N LEU A 28 10.92 12.26 -6.75
CA LEU A 28 10.09 12.47 -5.57
C LEU A 28 10.53 13.71 -4.78
N ASP A 29 9.55 14.51 -4.39
CA ASP A 29 9.75 15.61 -3.44
C ASP A 29 9.12 15.26 -2.09
N PHE A 30 9.87 15.47 -1.01
CA PHE A 30 9.34 15.30 0.34
C PHE A 30 9.63 16.54 1.17
N GLU A 31 8.58 17.31 1.42
CA GLU A 31 8.68 18.60 2.12
C GLU A 31 7.46 18.78 3.02
N ASN A 32 7.69 19.28 4.25
CA ASN A 32 6.62 19.63 5.20
C ASN A 32 5.58 18.51 5.40
N GLY A 33 6.04 17.26 5.49
CA GLY A 33 5.18 16.09 5.68
C GLY A 33 4.35 15.70 4.44
N LYS A 34 4.67 16.21 3.25
CA LYS A 34 4.01 15.85 1.99
C LYS A 34 4.98 15.19 1.03
N LEU A 35 4.62 13.99 0.56
CA LEU A 35 5.34 13.29 -0.48
C LEU A 35 4.65 13.55 -1.82
N SER A 36 5.40 14.04 -2.80
CA SER A 36 4.90 14.37 -4.13
C SER A 36 5.67 13.61 -5.21
N LEU A 37 4.96 13.20 -6.27
CA LEU A 37 5.51 12.77 -7.55
C LEU A 37 5.01 13.76 -8.62
N PRO A 38 5.71 14.88 -8.83
CA PRO A 38 5.19 16.02 -9.61
C PRO A 38 4.79 15.66 -11.04
N ALA A 39 5.59 14.82 -11.71
CA ALA A 39 5.33 14.37 -13.08
C ALA A 39 3.96 13.68 -13.26
N LYS A 40 3.35 13.21 -12.16
CA LYS A 40 2.06 12.55 -12.14
C LYS A 40 0.96 13.34 -11.41
N GLY A 41 1.30 14.49 -10.81
CA GLY A 41 0.38 15.27 -9.98
C GLY A 41 -0.12 14.51 -8.73
N GLU A 42 0.66 13.56 -8.25
CA GLU A 42 0.35 12.74 -7.07
C GLU A 42 1.01 13.37 -5.84
N VAL A 43 0.23 13.58 -4.77
CA VAL A 43 0.71 14.16 -3.50
C VAL A 43 -0.03 13.48 -2.35
N ILE A 44 0.68 13.04 -1.31
CA ILE A 44 0.10 12.43 -0.11
C ILE A 44 0.72 12.98 1.19
N PRO A 45 -0.04 13.09 2.28
CA PRO A 45 0.50 13.44 3.59
C PRO A 45 1.12 12.21 4.26
N VAL A 46 2.33 12.39 4.79
CA VAL A 46 3.19 11.35 5.36
C VAL A 46 3.68 11.79 6.73
N VAL A 47 3.66 10.85 7.69
CA VAL A 47 4.29 11.02 9.00
C VAL A 47 5.42 10.01 9.15
N THR A 48 6.55 10.50 9.66
CA THR A 48 7.70 9.67 10.05
C THR A 48 7.84 9.73 11.56
N ILE A 49 7.96 8.57 12.20
CA ILE A 49 8.19 8.41 13.63
C ILE A 49 9.56 7.77 13.80
N GLU A 50 10.47 8.46 14.48
CA GLU A 50 11.83 7.99 14.72
C GLU A 50 11.88 7.13 15.99
N PRO A 51 12.70 6.06 16.01
CA PRO A 51 12.99 5.32 17.23
C PRO A 51 13.89 6.16 18.13
N GLU A 52 14.03 5.74 19.39
CA GLU A 52 15.10 6.27 20.24
C GLU A 52 16.46 5.83 19.67
N GLY A 53 17.37 6.79 19.45
CA GLY A 53 18.69 6.54 18.88
C GLY A 53 18.70 6.41 17.35
N LYS A 54 19.69 5.67 16.81
CA LYS A 54 19.90 5.54 15.36
C LYS A 54 19.04 4.42 14.78
N ALA A 55 18.24 4.73 13.77
CA ALA A 55 17.43 3.74 13.07
C ALA A 55 18.28 2.64 12.41
N THR A 56 17.84 1.39 12.54
CA THR A 56 18.46 0.19 11.96
C THR A 56 17.67 -0.37 10.76
N SER A 57 16.39 -0.04 10.67
CA SER A 57 15.50 -0.37 9.55
C SER A 57 14.45 0.73 9.36
N THR A 58 13.69 0.67 8.26
CA THR A 58 12.50 1.50 8.04
C THR A 58 11.29 0.60 7.81
N VAL A 59 10.26 0.71 8.63
CA VAL A 59 8.97 0.05 8.47
C VAL A 59 7.97 1.05 7.88
N ILE A 60 7.51 0.79 6.65
CA ILE A 60 6.33 1.48 6.12
C ILE A 60 5.10 0.77 6.68
N TRP A 61 4.30 1.47 7.48
CA TRP A 61 3.10 0.93 8.09
C TRP A 61 1.85 1.61 7.54
N LEU A 62 1.07 0.83 6.78
CA LEU A 62 -0.19 1.23 6.17
C LEU A 62 -1.36 0.69 7.00
N HIS A 63 -2.36 1.54 7.24
CA HIS A 63 -3.56 1.17 7.98
C HIS A 63 -4.81 1.62 7.22
N GLY A 64 -5.94 0.91 7.37
CA GLY A 64 -7.19 1.26 6.68
C GLY A 64 -7.77 2.64 7.01
N LYS A 65 -7.40 3.19 8.18
CA LYS A 65 -7.70 4.57 8.60
C LYS A 65 -6.62 5.60 8.21
N GLY A 66 -5.59 5.20 7.46
CA GLY A 66 -4.43 6.04 7.18
C GLY A 66 -3.61 6.27 8.44
N LYS A 67 -3.05 7.48 8.59
CA LYS A 67 -2.18 7.85 9.71
C LYS A 67 -2.86 7.70 11.06
N ASP A 68 -4.16 8.04 11.14
CA ASP A 68 -4.96 7.94 12.37
C ASP A 68 -4.99 6.50 12.93
N GLY A 69 -4.72 5.50 12.10
CA GLY A 69 -4.61 4.11 12.55
C GLY A 69 -3.42 3.80 13.44
N LEU A 70 -2.42 4.67 13.46
CA LEU A 70 -1.16 4.45 14.18
C LEU A 70 -1.09 5.22 15.50
N PHE A 71 -2.08 6.06 15.80
CA PHE A 71 -2.13 6.85 17.01
C PHE A 71 -3.39 6.55 17.82
N ASP A 72 -3.28 6.62 19.14
CA ASP A 72 -4.41 6.54 20.05
C ASP A 72 -5.14 7.89 20.17
N ALA A 73 -6.21 7.93 20.96
CA ALA A 73 -7.00 9.15 21.17
C ALA A 73 -6.21 10.30 21.83
N ALA A 74 -5.07 10.01 22.46
CA ALA A 74 -4.17 11.00 23.04
C ALA A 74 -3.05 11.43 22.07
N GLY A 75 -3.08 10.96 20.81
CA GLY A 75 -2.08 11.24 19.80
C GLY A 75 -0.75 10.49 20.01
N LYS A 76 -0.71 9.49 20.89
CA LYS A 76 0.48 8.67 21.10
C LYS A 76 0.48 7.45 20.16
N PRO A 77 1.64 6.98 19.70
CA PRO A 77 1.70 5.78 18.88
C PRO A 77 1.01 4.58 19.56
N VAL A 78 0.28 3.75 18.81
CA VAL A 78 -0.33 2.52 19.36
C VAL A 78 0.75 1.49 19.72
N GLU A 79 0.41 0.52 20.57
CA GLU A 79 1.37 -0.47 21.11
C GLU A 79 2.20 -1.18 20.04
N GLY A 80 1.58 -1.58 18.91
CA GLY A 80 2.31 -2.20 17.81
C GLY A 80 3.39 -1.28 17.20
N VAL A 81 3.10 0.03 17.09
CA VAL A 81 4.05 1.03 16.60
C VAL A 81 5.17 1.24 17.61
N LYS A 82 4.84 1.36 18.91
CA LYS A 82 5.84 1.45 19.99
C LYS A 82 6.81 0.27 19.97
N LYS A 83 6.30 -0.95 19.74
CA LYS A 83 7.12 -2.17 19.65
C LYS A 83 8.09 -2.14 18.48
N ILE A 84 7.67 -1.65 17.31
CA ILE A 84 8.56 -1.47 16.15
C ILE A 84 9.63 -0.41 16.44
N LEU A 85 9.26 0.70 17.06
CA LEU A 85 10.19 1.76 17.45
C LEU A 85 11.21 1.24 18.47
N SER A 86 10.78 0.47 19.49
CA SER A 86 11.69 -0.11 20.49
C SER A 86 12.65 -1.16 19.91
N GLN A 87 12.37 -1.69 18.71
CA GLN A 87 13.30 -2.55 17.97
C GLN A 87 14.36 -1.76 17.18
N GLY A 88 14.32 -0.43 17.23
CA GLY A 88 15.23 0.46 16.51
C GLY A 88 14.79 0.78 15.08
N SER A 89 13.53 0.50 14.73
CA SER A 89 13.02 0.73 13.38
C SER A 89 12.28 2.06 13.29
N ARG A 90 12.61 2.88 12.29
CA ARG A 90 11.80 4.04 11.91
C ARG A 90 10.46 3.58 11.36
N VAL A 91 9.39 4.31 11.65
CA VAL A 91 8.06 4.06 11.07
C VAL A 91 7.67 5.19 10.12
N ILE A 92 7.31 4.85 8.89
CA ILE A 92 6.72 5.78 7.91
C ILE A 92 5.27 5.37 7.67
N THR A 93 4.34 6.31 7.76
CA THR A 93 2.92 6.09 7.45
C THR A 93 2.36 7.23 6.62
N ALA A 94 1.23 7.02 5.97
CA ALA A 94 0.60 8.03 5.13
C ALA A 94 -0.91 7.88 5.08
N ASP A 95 -1.59 8.95 4.67
CA ASP A 95 -2.93 8.80 4.13
C ASP A 95 -2.80 8.60 2.63
N LEU A 96 -3.29 7.47 2.14
CA LEU A 96 -3.32 7.20 0.71
C LEU A 96 -4.47 7.96 0.05
N PHE A 97 -4.55 7.92 -1.28
CA PHE A 97 -5.58 8.60 -2.04
C PHE A 97 -7.01 8.29 -1.51
N LEU A 98 -7.76 9.36 -1.24
CA LEU A 98 -9.10 9.32 -0.63
C LEU A 98 -9.13 8.54 0.70
N GLN A 99 -8.21 8.87 1.60
CA GLN A 99 -8.11 8.36 2.97
C GLN A 99 -7.72 9.52 3.92
N GLY A 100 -8.01 9.40 5.22
CA GLY A 100 -7.57 10.35 6.26
C GLY A 100 -7.81 11.82 5.90
N GLU A 101 -6.76 12.62 5.77
CA GLU A 101 -6.83 14.05 5.43
C GLU A 101 -7.53 14.36 4.10
N PHE A 102 -7.60 13.42 3.16
CA PHE A 102 -8.41 13.57 1.93
C PHE A 102 -9.92 13.46 2.18
N MET A 103 -10.32 13.01 3.37
CA MET A 103 -11.71 12.73 3.76
C MET A 103 -12.10 13.59 4.97
N PRO A 104 -12.39 14.89 4.78
CA PRO A 104 -12.80 15.78 5.86
C PRO A 104 -13.93 15.20 6.71
N GLY A 105 -13.81 15.34 8.03
CA GLY A 105 -14.75 14.77 8.99
C GLY A 105 -14.55 13.28 9.30
N GLY A 106 -13.39 12.71 8.95
CA GLY A 106 -12.99 11.36 9.36
C GLY A 106 -13.79 10.23 8.70
N LYS A 107 -14.41 10.51 7.54
CA LYS A 107 -15.26 9.54 6.84
C LYS A 107 -14.42 8.49 6.13
N THR A 108 -14.75 7.23 6.32
CA THR A 108 -14.20 6.15 5.50
C THR A 108 -14.83 6.17 4.11
N LEU A 109 -14.01 6.08 3.06
CA LEU A 109 -14.50 5.92 1.69
C LEU A 109 -15.18 4.55 1.55
N THR A 110 -16.49 4.52 1.35
CA THR A 110 -17.26 3.30 1.10
C THR A 110 -17.65 3.13 -0.37
N GLN A 111 -17.70 4.23 -1.12
CA GLN A 111 -17.93 4.24 -2.56
C GLN A 111 -17.02 5.24 -3.26
N THR A 112 -16.41 4.82 -4.35
CA THR A 112 -15.56 5.68 -5.18
C THR A 112 -16.39 6.68 -5.99
N PRO A 113 -15.81 7.86 -6.29
CA PRO A 113 -16.39 8.80 -7.24
C PRO A 113 -16.54 8.17 -8.63
N THR A 114 -17.55 8.61 -9.38
CA THR A 114 -17.76 8.24 -10.78
C THR A 114 -17.67 9.48 -11.67
N VAL A 115 -17.41 9.27 -12.96
CA VAL A 115 -17.63 10.34 -13.94
C VAL A 115 -19.12 10.61 -14.09
N ARG A 116 -19.50 11.85 -14.41
CA ARG A 116 -20.91 12.23 -14.60
C ARG A 116 -21.49 11.49 -15.80
N ASN A 117 -22.30 10.47 -15.54
CA ASN A 117 -23.02 9.72 -16.56
C ASN A 117 -24.34 9.20 -15.96
N ARG A 118 -25.39 9.10 -16.78
CA ARG A 118 -26.70 8.58 -16.36
C ARG A 118 -26.73 7.06 -16.25
N ARG A 119 -25.78 6.37 -16.90
CA ARG A 119 -25.70 4.90 -16.93
C ARG A 119 -24.66 4.40 -15.95
N GLU A 120 -25.04 3.41 -15.14
CA GLU A 120 -24.12 2.75 -14.21
C GLU A 120 -23.33 1.66 -14.93
N TYR A 121 -22.16 2.03 -15.45
CA TYR A 121 -21.24 1.09 -16.06
C TYR A 121 -19.79 1.44 -15.72
N ALA A 122 -19.06 0.42 -15.25
CA ALA A 122 -17.67 0.56 -14.80
C ALA A 122 -16.76 1.17 -15.89
N GLY A 123 -17.00 0.86 -17.16
CA GLY A 123 -16.20 1.35 -18.27
C GLY A 123 -16.25 2.87 -18.47
N TYR A 124 -17.31 3.55 -18.01
CA TYR A 124 -17.33 5.02 -18.07
C TYR A 124 -16.32 5.65 -17.12
N THR A 125 -16.16 5.09 -15.92
CA THR A 125 -15.22 5.63 -14.93
C THR A 125 -13.83 5.05 -15.14
N HIS A 126 -13.70 3.74 -15.29
CA HIS A 126 -12.41 3.03 -15.26
C HIS A 126 -11.85 2.70 -16.65
N GLY A 127 -12.49 3.14 -17.73
CA GLY A 127 -11.98 2.95 -19.10
C GLY A 127 -10.71 3.76 -19.37
N TYR A 128 -10.62 4.97 -18.82
CA TYR A 128 -9.49 5.89 -19.01
C TYR A 128 -8.91 6.46 -17.70
N ASN A 129 -9.51 6.15 -16.54
CA ASN A 129 -9.02 6.62 -15.25
C ASN A 129 -8.50 5.46 -14.40
N HIS A 130 -7.46 5.72 -13.61
CA HIS A 130 -7.02 4.79 -12.57
C HIS A 130 -8.09 4.66 -11.48
N SER A 131 -8.35 3.43 -11.04
CA SER A 131 -9.22 3.19 -9.89
C SER A 131 -8.58 3.70 -8.60
N VAL A 132 -9.37 3.84 -7.54
CA VAL A 132 -8.85 4.20 -6.21
C VAL A 132 -7.82 3.18 -5.73
N PHE A 133 -8.08 1.88 -5.94
CA PHE A 133 -7.11 0.82 -5.67
C PHE A 133 -5.77 1.07 -6.38
N ALA A 134 -5.79 1.34 -7.68
CA ALA A 134 -4.57 1.59 -8.45
C ALA A 134 -3.81 2.82 -7.92
N ARG A 135 -4.51 3.94 -7.67
CA ARG A 135 -3.90 5.16 -7.12
C ARG A 135 -3.30 4.94 -5.73
N ARG A 136 -3.99 4.20 -4.84
CA ARG A 136 -3.45 3.83 -3.54
C ARG A 136 -2.19 2.95 -3.68
N THR A 137 -2.13 2.07 -4.68
CA THR A 137 -0.89 1.35 -5.00
C THR A 137 0.22 2.30 -5.49
N HIS A 138 -0.09 3.36 -6.24
CA HIS A 138 0.89 4.37 -6.68
C HIS A 138 1.50 5.09 -5.48
N ASP A 139 0.66 5.55 -4.56
CA ASP A 139 1.07 6.21 -3.32
C ASP A 139 2.04 5.33 -2.51
N ILE A 140 1.73 4.03 -2.41
CA ILE A 140 2.56 3.06 -1.72
C ILE A 140 3.92 2.85 -2.42
N LEU A 141 3.95 2.79 -3.75
CA LEU A 141 5.21 2.71 -4.50
C LEU A 141 6.08 3.95 -4.26
N SER A 142 5.46 5.13 -4.18
CA SER A 142 6.16 6.37 -3.82
C SER A 142 6.71 6.33 -2.40
N LEU A 143 5.98 5.76 -1.42
CA LEU A 143 6.51 5.57 -0.05
C LEU A 143 7.71 4.62 -0.01
N ILE A 144 7.69 3.54 -0.79
CA ILE A 144 8.83 2.60 -0.89
C ILE A 144 10.06 3.32 -1.45
N ALA A 145 9.87 4.11 -2.51
CA ALA A 145 10.95 4.90 -3.09
C ALA A 145 11.45 6.02 -2.15
N LEU A 146 10.56 6.67 -1.38
CA LEU A 146 10.94 7.63 -0.34
C LEU A 146 11.81 6.98 0.74
N ALA A 147 11.42 5.81 1.24
CA ALA A 147 12.19 5.10 2.27
C ALA A 147 13.61 4.77 1.78
N GLY A 148 13.74 4.31 0.53
CA GLY A 148 15.04 4.07 -0.10
C GLY A 148 15.84 5.35 -0.41
N LYS A 149 15.16 6.49 -0.65
CA LYS A 149 15.79 7.80 -0.82
C LYS A 149 16.41 8.30 0.49
N GLN A 150 15.68 8.15 1.60
CA GLN A 150 16.07 8.69 2.90
C GLN A 150 17.22 7.92 3.54
N SER A 151 17.38 6.63 3.22
CA SER A 151 18.46 5.82 3.78
C SER A 151 18.72 4.55 2.97
N LYS A 152 19.88 3.92 3.19
CA LYS A 152 20.21 2.57 2.69
C LYS A 152 19.78 1.45 3.64
N LEU A 153 18.96 1.77 4.64
CA LEU A 153 18.48 0.79 5.62
C LEU A 153 17.52 -0.21 4.94
N PRO A 154 17.42 -1.44 5.46
CA PRO A 154 16.41 -2.38 4.98
C PRO A 154 15.00 -1.79 5.16
N VAL A 155 14.19 -1.90 4.11
CA VAL A 155 12.79 -1.45 4.11
C VAL A 155 11.88 -2.64 4.41
N HIS A 156 11.00 -2.44 5.36
CA HIS A 156 10.02 -3.39 5.86
C HIS A 156 8.62 -2.83 5.69
N PHE A 157 7.63 -3.69 5.74
CA PHE A 157 6.27 -3.35 5.33
C PHE A 157 5.25 -3.99 6.26
N VAL A 158 4.30 -3.21 6.76
CA VAL A 158 3.15 -3.69 7.53
C VAL A 158 1.89 -3.07 6.92
N ALA A 159 0.90 -3.90 6.62
CA ALA A 159 -0.38 -3.41 6.12
C ALA A 159 -1.54 -4.06 6.89
N THR A 160 -2.34 -3.24 7.57
CA THR A 160 -3.42 -3.70 8.47
C THR A 160 -4.77 -3.06 8.19
N ALA A 161 -5.82 -3.63 8.77
CA ALA A 161 -7.18 -3.08 8.77
C ALA A 161 -7.71 -2.74 7.36
N GLY A 162 -7.44 -3.60 6.37
CA GLY A 162 -7.90 -3.41 4.98
C GLY A 162 -6.93 -2.67 4.07
N ALA A 163 -5.77 -2.22 4.55
CA ALA A 163 -4.73 -1.66 3.68
C ALA A 163 -3.93 -2.72 2.90
N ALA A 164 -4.06 -4.01 3.26
CA ALA A 164 -3.25 -5.09 2.71
C ALA A 164 -3.42 -5.36 1.19
N PRO A 165 -4.60 -5.25 0.57
CA PRO A 165 -4.74 -5.51 -0.87
C PRO A 165 -3.91 -4.58 -1.79
N PRO A 166 -4.00 -3.24 -1.70
CA PRO A 166 -3.14 -2.37 -2.52
C PRO A 166 -1.65 -2.47 -2.13
N ALA A 167 -1.37 -2.79 -0.87
CA ALA A 167 -0.04 -3.13 -0.36
C ALA A 167 0.57 -4.37 -1.04
N ALA A 168 -0.21 -5.44 -1.21
CA ALA A 168 0.21 -6.64 -1.93
C ALA A 168 0.57 -6.33 -3.38
N ALA A 169 -0.19 -5.43 -4.03
CA ALA A 169 0.09 -5.01 -5.40
C ALA A 169 1.41 -4.23 -5.49
N ALA A 170 1.64 -3.30 -4.57
CA ALA A 170 2.90 -2.57 -4.51
C ALA A 170 4.09 -3.49 -4.24
N LEU A 171 3.97 -4.43 -3.29
CA LEU A 171 5.01 -5.43 -3.00
C LEU A 171 5.33 -6.31 -4.22
N ALA A 172 4.31 -6.75 -4.95
CA ALA A 172 4.48 -7.54 -6.17
C ALA A 172 5.26 -6.77 -7.25
N ILE A 173 5.03 -5.45 -7.37
CA ILE A 173 5.69 -4.58 -8.35
C ILE A 173 7.10 -4.18 -7.89
N ALA A 174 7.26 -3.73 -6.65
CA ALA A 174 8.50 -3.23 -6.08
C ALA A 174 9.55 -4.33 -5.86
N GLY A 175 9.11 -5.58 -5.66
CA GLY A 175 10.01 -6.72 -5.55
C GLY A 175 11.00 -6.58 -4.39
N SER A 176 12.29 -6.64 -4.69
CA SER A 176 13.37 -6.63 -3.69
C SER A 176 13.60 -5.28 -3.01
N ALA A 177 12.92 -4.21 -3.43
CA ALA A 177 12.97 -2.92 -2.72
C ALA A 177 12.36 -3.02 -1.31
N VAL A 178 11.56 -4.05 -1.03
CA VAL A 178 11.03 -4.39 0.29
C VAL A 178 11.66 -5.70 0.76
N SER A 179 12.36 -5.67 1.88
CA SER A 179 13.08 -6.83 2.42
C SER A 179 12.15 -7.81 3.14
N LYS A 180 11.19 -7.31 3.93
CA LYS A 180 10.21 -8.11 4.68
C LYS A 180 8.84 -7.42 4.69
N ALA A 181 7.75 -8.19 4.62
CA ALA A 181 6.39 -7.66 4.66
C ALA A 181 5.42 -8.51 5.48
N VAL A 182 4.57 -7.88 6.28
CA VAL A 182 3.43 -8.50 6.94
C VAL A 182 2.14 -7.88 6.41
N LEU A 183 1.29 -8.71 5.80
CA LEU A 183 0.03 -8.31 5.19
C LEU A 183 -1.12 -8.94 5.98
N GLU A 184 -1.88 -8.13 6.69
CA GLU A 184 -3.10 -8.58 7.37
C GLU A 184 -4.24 -8.66 6.34
N ILE A 185 -4.48 -9.90 5.90
CA ILE A 185 -5.48 -10.25 4.92
C ILE A 185 -6.49 -11.13 5.66
N ALA A 186 -7.67 -10.57 5.91
CA ALA A 186 -8.82 -11.33 6.38
C ALA A 186 -9.36 -12.20 5.22
N ASP A 187 -10.66 -12.17 4.93
CA ASP A 187 -11.26 -13.00 3.88
C ASP A 187 -11.36 -12.28 2.53
N PHE A 188 -10.48 -11.29 2.28
CA PHE A 188 -10.52 -10.47 1.08
C PHE A 188 -10.22 -11.29 -0.19
N THR A 189 -11.09 -11.14 -1.18
CA THR A 189 -10.85 -11.53 -2.57
C THR A 189 -11.43 -10.47 -3.50
N PHE A 190 -10.78 -10.22 -4.64
CA PHE A 190 -11.34 -9.36 -5.69
C PHE A 190 -12.63 -9.96 -6.26
N ALA A 191 -12.75 -11.29 -6.37
CA ALA A 191 -13.99 -11.94 -6.80
C ALA A 191 -15.17 -11.69 -5.84
N GLY A 192 -14.88 -11.40 -4.57
CA GLY A 192 -15.87 -11.01 -3.57
C GLY A 192 -16.45 -9.60 -3.78
N ILE A 193 -15.77 -8.74 -4.54
CA ILE A 193 -16.25 -7.38 -4.80
C ILE A 193 -17.38 -7.40 -5.83
N LYS A 194 -18.59 -7.04 -5.39
CA LYS A 194 -19.81 -7.02 -6.24
C LYS A 194 -20.20 -5.63 -6.74
N ASN A 195 -19.45 -4.59 -6.38
CA ASN A 195 -19.73 -3.21 -6.77
C ASN A 195 -18.49 -2.57 -7.39
N TYR A 196 -18.61 -2.04 -8.62
CA TYR A 196 -17.51 -1.38 -9.33
C TYR A 196 -17.05 -0.06 -8.67
N ARG A 197 -17.84 0.45 -7.72
CA ARG A 197 -17.54 1.61 -6.89
C ARG A 197 -16.90 1.22 -5.56
N HIS A 198 -16.61 -0.05 -5.31
CA HIS A 198 -15.88 -0.44 -4.10
C HIS A 198 -14.46 0.17 -4.14
N PRO A 199 -13.92 0.70 -3.02
CA PRO A 199 -12.57 1.29 -2.99
C PRO A 199 -11.46 0.36 -3.51
N ASP A 200 -11.58 -0.94 -3.21
CA ASP A 200 -10.62 -1.96 -3.66
C ASP A 200 -10.95 -2.57 -5.03
N PHE A 201 -11.92 -2.02 -5.76
CA PHE A 201 -12.22 -2.47 -7.11
C PHE A 201 -11.08 -2.08 -8.07
N ILE A 202 -10.64 -3.06 -8.86
CA ILE A 202 -9.77 -2.85 -10.01
C ILE A 202 -10.22 -3.76 -11.17
N PRO A 203 -10.45 -3.21 -12.39
CA PRO A 203 -10.82 -4.01 -13.54
C PRO A 203 -9.77 -5.10 -13.82
N GLY A 204 -10.22 -6.31 -14.13
CA GLY A 204 -9.34 -7.40 -14.57
C GLY A 204 -8.60 -8.18 -13.49
N ALA A 205 -8.65 -7.82 -12.20
CA ALA A 205 -7.94 -8.56 -11.14
C ALA A 205 -8.25 -10.07 -11.13
N VAL A 206 -9.52 -10.45 -11.24
CA VAL A 206 -9.95 -11.88 -11.23
C VAL A 206 -9.37 -12.64 -12.42
N LYS A 207 -9.27 -12.01 -13.60
CA LYS A 207 -8.68 -12.61 -14.81
C LYS A 207 -7.21 -12.99 -14.60
N TYR A 208 -6.51 -12.26 -13.74
CA TYR A 208 -5.08 -12.47 -13.46
C TYR A 208 -4.82 -13.12 -12.09
N GLY A 209 -5.78 -13.93 -11.64
CA GLY A 209 -5.58 -14.85 -10.52
C GLY A 209 -6.05 -14.33 -9.16
N ASP A 210 -6.81 -13.22 -9.12
CA ASP A 210 -7.33 -12.64 -7.88
C ASP A 210 -6.16 -12.26 -6.92
N LEU A 211 -6.43 -12.07 -5.62
CA LEU A 211 -5.43 -11.75 -4.61
C LEU A 211 -4.40 -12.87 -4.50
N LYS A 212 -4.83 -14.14 -4.66
CA LYS A 212 -3.91 -15.29 -4.63
C LYS A 212 -2.84 -15.19 -5.72
N GLY A 213 -3.24 -14.92 -6.95
CA GLY A 213 -2.34 -14.74 -8.09
C GLY A 213 -1.40 -13.55 -7.91
N LEU A 214 -1.88 -12.48 -7.27
CA LEU A 214 -1.05 -11.33 -6.91
C LEU A 214 0.00 -11.68 -5.84
N LEU A 215 -0.39 -12.37 -4.77
CA LEU A 215 0.52 -12.81 -3.71
C LEU A 215 1.58 -13.80 -4.23
N GLU A 216 1.24 -14.63 -5.23
CA GLU A 216 2.23 -15.50 -5.89
C GLU A 216 3.38 -14.69 -6.52
N LEU A 217 3.16 -13.44 -6.94
CA LEU A 217 4.18 -12.58 -7.51
C LEU A 217 5.12 -11.96 -6.47
N CYS A 218 4.72 -11.88 -5.21
CA CYS A 218 5.54 -11.30 -4.15
C CYS A 218 6.82 -12.12 -3.94
N PRO A 219 7.92 -11.50 -3.46
CA PRO A 219 9.18 -12.21 -3.23
C PRO A 219 9.00 -13.36 -2.21
N LYS A 220 9.34 -14.60 -2.61
CA LYS A 220 9.14 -15.78 -1.76
C LYS A 220 10.00 -15.68 -0.49
N GLY A 221 9.43 -16.05 0.65
CA GLY A 221 10.11 -16.02 1.95
C GLY A 221 10.14 -14.64 2.62
N SER A 222 10.03 -13.56 1.84
CA SER A 222 10.09 -12.16 2.29
C SER A 222 8.74 -11.58 2.72
N PHE A 223 7.66 -12.37 2.77
CA PHE A 223 6.40 -11.87 3.33
C PHE A 223 5.62 -12.92 4.13
N ARG A 224 4.67 -12.45 4.93
CA ARG A 224 3.67 -13.22 5.67
C ARG A 224 2.29 -12.61 5.42
N SER A 225 1.38 -13.40 4.88
CA SER A 225 -0.06 -13.08 4.88
C SER A 225 -0.71 -13.67 6.12
N VAL A 226 -1.39 -12.86 6.93
CA VAL A 226 -1.92 -13.24 8.25
C VAL A 226 -3.36 -12.79 8.37
N LYS A 227 -4.19 -13.50 9.15
CA LYS A 227 -5.58 -13.06 9.40
C LYS A 227 -5.69 -11.87 10.34
N ALA A 228 -4.76 -11.78 11.29
CA ALA A 228 -4.65 -10.71 12.26
C ALA A 228 -3.17 -10.48 12.57
N LEU A 229 -2.77 -9.22 12.67
CA LEU A 229 -1.45 -8.84 13.15
C LEU A 229 -1.30 -9.25 14.62
N SER A 230 -0.09 -9.70 14.98
CA SER A 230 0.28 -9.97 16.36
C SER A 230 1.78 -9.78 16.56
N ASP A 231 2.19 -9.72 17.81
CA ASP A 231 3.56 -9.45 18.24
C ASP A 231 4.62 -10.33 17.58
N LYS A 232 4.33 -11.63 17.40
CA LYS A 232 5.26 -12.56 16.74
C LYS A 232 5.62 -12.13 15.32
N TYR A 233 4.71 -11.45 14.62
CA TYR A 233 4.94 -10.97 13.26
C TYR A 233 5.69 -9.64 13.24
N LEU A 234 5.51 -8.80 14.27
CA LEU A 234 6.32 -7.61 14.48
C LEU A 234 7.76 -7.99 14.85
N GLU A 235 7.94 -9.01 15.68
CA GLU A 235 9.27 -9.56 16.01
C GLU A 235 9.96 -10.19 14.79
N TRP A 236 9.20 -10.82 13.89
CA TRP A 236 9.76 -11.35 12.63
C TRP A 236 10.35 -10.27 11.72
N LEU A 237 9.92 -9.00 11.86
CA LEU A 237 10.46 -7.87 11.11
C LEU A 237 11.80 -7.35 11.65
N ARG A 238 12.24 -7.77 12.84
CA ARG A 238 13.55 -7.42 13.39
C ARG A 238 14.71 -7.89 12.50
#